data_AF-A0A6M8SKY9-F1
#
_entry.id   AF-A0A6M8SKY9-F1
#
_cell.length_a   1.000
_cell.length_b   1.000
_cell.length_c   1.000
_cell.angle_alpha   90.00
_cell.angle_beta   90.00
_cell.angle_gamma   90.00
#
_symmetry.space_group_name_H-M   'P 1'
#
loop_
_entity.id
_entity.type
_entity.pdbx_description
1 polymer ?
#
loop_
_entity_poly.entity_id
_entity_poly.type
_entity_poly.pdbx_seq_one_letter_code
_entity_poly.pdbx_strand_id
1 'polypeptide(L)'
;MADWSIWQALEEWRNKRHELDPVFARAGVAPELDSVVNRIGLDLRREPPTRPLLTGDKQRDEEEIGRYNEAYYRHYDEPLDKIDGLLRRSWVPEAGPIADLIRQEVARLRGLLREQPGTHPSFDDVDKLLQHYLHLDHPEIMINPDVLNERRRLLMDVAGYPLQVQNALKDPYNDSVPPLSSSSFRDQLHEKMAQYLATHWLHSKVITHWYISLALDGALARKKRDATDDTRIASMMKRRWPSLSVMVPQFEQADQIWYLLMTLIAIASLFFELWWVAGGLIFWLYLSVGGHQRERKEIEARRNQLAARASSMKMTRDRFAHNQISLERLSFQLRQLDEQGEYFDDTVFALLGLHQHEA
;
A
#
# COMPACT_ATOMS: atom_id res chain seq x y z
N MET A 1 18.33 6.78 8.73
CA MET A 1 18.79 5.72 7.79
C MET A 1 17.63 4.92 7.22
N ALA A 2 16.56 4.61 7.99
CA ALA A 2 15.37 3.90 7.48
C ALA A 2 14.59 4.68 6.39
N ASP A 3 14.48 6.00 6.51
CA ASP A 3 13.71 6.81 5.55
C ASP A 3 14.29 6.74 4.12
N TRP A 4 15.61 6.65 4.00
CA TRP A 4 16.28 6.54 2.70
C TRP A 4 16.08 5.17 2.04
N SER A 5 16.07 4.08 2.82
CA SER A 5 15.84 2.75 2.27
C SER A 5 14.38 2.55 1.83
N ILE A 6 13.43 3.16 2.53
CA ILE A 6 12.01 3.17 2.14
C ILE A 6 11.81 3.98 0.86
N TRP A 7 12.45 5.15 0.75
CA TRP A 7 12.41 5.95 -0.48
C TRP A 7 12.94 5.18 -1.69
N GLN A 8 14.10 4.54 -1.56
CA GLN A 8 14.66 3.71 -2.62
C GLN A 8 13.74 2.55 -3.01
N ALA A 9 13.12 1.88 -2.04
CA ALA A 9 12.17 0.80 -2.31
C ALA A 9 10.92 1.32 -3.06
N LEU A 10 10.39 2.47 -2.65
CA LEU A 10 9.27 3.12 -3.33
C LEU A 10 9.64 3.49 -4.78
N GLU A 11 10.83 4.02 -5.01
CA GLU A 11 11.33 4.37 -6.34
C GLU A 11 11.57 3.13 -7.24
N GLU A 12 12.08 2.03 -6.68
CA GLU A 12 12.20 0.75 -7.39
C GLU A 12 10.82 0.22 -7.81
N TRP A 13 9.81 0.35 -6.94
CA TRP A 13 8.44 -0.05 -7.26
C TRP A 13 7.78 0.87 -8.29
N ARG A 14 8.05 2.19 -8.26
CA ARG A 14 7.62 3.12 -9.30
C ARG A 14 8.11 2.65 -10.68
N ASN A 15 9.40 2.37 -10.80
CA ASN A 15 9.99 1.93 -12.06
C ASN A 15 9.41 0.59 -12.58
N LYS A 16 8.89 -0.26 -11.68
CA LYS A 16 8.22 -1.53 -12.04
C LYS A 16 6.72 -1.36 -12.33
N ARG A 17 6.08 -0.32 -11.78
CA ARG A 17 4.64 -0.08 -11.87
C ARG A 17 4.34 1.41 -12.09
N HIS A 18 4.14 1.76 -13.35
CA HIS A 18 3.77 3.10 -13.80
C HIS A 18 2.45 3.65 -13.19
N GLU A 19 1.63 2.80 -12.57
CA GLU A 19 0.45 3.23 -11.79
C GLU A 19 0.80 4.12 -10.59
N LEU A 20 2.07 4.15 -10.16
CA LEU A 20 2.56 5.01 -9.08
C LEU A 20 3.02 6.39 -9.58
N ASP A 21 3.24 6.58 -10.88
CA ASP A 21 3.79 7.82 -11.45
C ASP A 21 2.93 9.05 -11.11
N PRO A 22 1.58 9.00 -11.16
CA PRO A 22 0.74 10.14 -10.77
C PRO A 22 0.86 10.51 -9.29
N VAL A 23 1.15 9.53 -8.42
CA VAL A 23 1.30 9.75 -6.98
C VAL A 23 2.63 10.43 -6.68
N PHE A 24 3.71 9.98 -7.32
CA PHE A 24 5.03 10.61 -7.23
C PHE A 24 5.07 12.01 -7.83
N ALA A 25 4.40 12.20 -8.97
CA ALA A 25 4.27 13.50 -9.61
C ALA A 25 3.70 14.53 -8.63
N ARG A 26 2.62 14.20 -7.89
CA ARG A 26 2.03 15.09 -6.88
C ARG A 26 2.95 15.42 -5.70
N ALA A 27 3.91 14.56 -5.40
CA ALA A 27 4.99 14.81 -4.43
C ALA A 27 6.17 15.61 -5.01
N GLY A 28 6.05 16.08 -6.25
CA GLY A 28 7.08 16.84 -6.96
C GLY A 28 8.28 15.98 -7.36
N VAL A 29 8.04 14.74 -7.79
CA VAL A 29 9.08 13.82 -8.27
C VAL A 29 8.64 13.21 -9.60
N ALA A 30 9.26 13.66 -10.70
CA ALA A 30 8.95 13.14 -12.04
C ALA A 30 10.19 13.20 -12.97
N PRO A 31 11.14 12.27 -12.81
CA PRO A 31 12.38 12.26 -13.62
C PRO A 31 12.11 12.02 -15.11
N GLU A 32 10.95 11.47 -15.47
CA GLU A 32 10.55 11.28 -16.86
C GLU A 32 10.34 12.62 -17.58
N LEU A 33 9.91 13.65 -16.87
CA LEU A 33 9.68 14.98 -17.46
C LEU A 33 10.98 15.64 -17.89
N ASP A 34 12.08 15.43 -17.17
CA ASP A 34 13.41 15.92 -17.56
C ASP A 34 13.78 15.44 -18.97
N SER A 35 13.54 14.15 -19.24
CA SER A 35 13.85 13.55 -20.53
C SER A 35 12.99 14.12 -21.66
N VAL A 36 11.72 14.41 -21.38
CA VAL A 36 10.77 14.99 -22.34
C VAL A 36 11.13 16.44 -22.63
N VAL A 37 11.38 17.25 -21.59
CA VAL A 37 11.77 18.66 -21.71
C VAL A 37 13.09 18.79 -22.47
N ASN A 38 14.10 17.97 -22.17
CA ASN A 38 15.37 17.97 -22.88
C ASN A 38 15.21 17.60 -24.36
N ARG A 39 14.32 16.64 -24.69
CA ARG A 39 14.02 16.28 -26.07
C ARG A 39 13.31 17.41 -26.82
N ILE A 40 12.36 18.08 -26.17
CA ILE A 40 11.66 19.26 -26.74
C ILE A 40 12.68 20.37 -27.00
N GLY A 41 13.54 20.69 -26.03
CA GLY A 41 14.58 21.70 -26.19
C GLY A 41 15.55 21.37 -27.33
N LEU A 42 15.91 20.10 -27.50
CA LEU A 42 16.73 19.66 -28.63
C LEU A 42 15.99 19.78 -29.96
N ASP A 43 14.72 19.39 -30.03
CA ASP A 43 13.89 19.51 -31.25
C ASP A 43 13.71 20.98 -31.65
N LEU A 44 13.52 21.90 -30.70
CA LEU A 44 13.40 23.35 -30.95
C LEU A 44 14.69 24.01 -31.45
N ARG A 45 15.85 23.45 -31.11
CA ARG A 45 17.17 23.94 -31.55
C ARG A 45 17.61 23.36 -32.90
N ARG A 46 16.82 22.46 -33.51
CA ARG A 46 17.15 21.91 -34.83
C ARG A 46 17.01 22.98 -35.90
N GLU A 47 17.91 22.91 -36.88
CA GLU A 47 17.84 23.79 -38.02
C GLU A 47 16.54 23.55 -38.81
N PRO A 48 15.84 24.62 -39.23
CA PRO A 48 14.65 24.48 -40.04
C PRO A 48 15.01 23.88 -41.41
N PRO A 49 14.02 23.41 -42.19
CA PRO A 49 14.24 23.04 -43.59
C PRO A 49 14.99 24.16 -44.33
N THR A 50 15.79 23.77 -45.33
CA THR A 50 16.54 24.71 -46.15
C THR A 50 15.60 25.51 -47.05
N ARG A 51 15.88 26.80 -47.21
CA ARG A 51 15.12 27.66 -48.12
C ARG A 51 15.32 27.18 -49.58
N PRO A 52 14.26 27.16 -50.40
CA PRO A 52 14.38 26.78 -51.81
C PRO A 52 15.25 27.77 -52.56
N LEU A 53 16.00 27.28 -53.54
CA LEU A 53 16.76 28.12 -54.47
C LEU A 53 15.80 28.75 -55.48
N LEU A 54 15.84 30.07 -55.63
CA LEU A 54 15.01 30.79 -56.58
C LEU A 54 15.46 30.48 -58.01
N THR A 55 14.53 29.99 -58.82
CA THR A 55 14.78 29.59 -60.21
C THR A 55 14.57 30.72 -61.22
N GLY A 56 13.92 31.81 -60.80
CA GLY A 56 13.61 32.97 -61.64
C GLY A 56 12.25 32.87 -62.34
N ASP A 57 11.56 31.74 -62.21
CA ASP A 57 10.18 31.56 -62.64
C ASP A 57 9.23 31.97 -61.51
N LYS A 58 8.51 33.08 -61.69
CA LYS A 58 7.69 33.70 -60.64
C LYS A 58 6.63 32.76 -60.07
N GLN A 59 5.92 32.00 -60.91
CA GLN A 59 4.84 31.11 -60.43
C GLN A 59 5.41 29.94 -59.64
N ARG A 60 6.51 29.35 -60.12
CA ARG A 60 7.15 28.22 -59.47
C ARG A 60 7.83 28.63 -58.16
N ASP A 61 8.48 29.77 -58.14
CA ASP A 61 9.15 30.30 -56.94
C ASP A 61 8.11 30.63 -55.85
N GLU A 62 6.93 31.17 -56.21
CA GLU A 62 5.82 31.40 -55.25
C GLU A 62 5.27 30.10 -54.64
N GLU A 63 5.07 29.05 -55.43
CA GLU A 63 4.62 27.74 -54.93
C GLU A 63 5.66 27.07 -54.00
N GLU A 64 6.94 27.10 -54.37
CA GLU A 64 8.03 26.53 -53.57
C GLU A 64 8.22 27.30 -52.25
N ILE A 65 8.10 28.63 -52.26
CA ILE A 65 8.09 29.45 -51.04
C ILE A 65 6.87 29.11 -50.17
N GLY A 66 5.69 28.91 -50.77
CA GLY A 66 4.49 28.49 -50.05
C GLY A 66 4.68 27.16 -49.33
N ARG A 67 5.21 26.15 -50.03
CA ARG A 67 5.55 24.83 -49.46
C ARG A 67 6.62 24.92 -48.38
N TYR A 68 7.63 25.76 -48.59
CA TYR A 68 8.68 26.02 -47.60
C TYR A 68 8.10 26.60 -46.32
N ASN A 69 7.25 27.63 -46.41
CA ASN A 69 6.63 28.27 -45.25
C ASN A 69 5.77 27.29 -44.46
N GLU A 70 5.03 26.42 -45.14
CA GLU A 70 4.22 25.38 -44.49
C GLU A 70 5.10 24.32 -43.80
N ALA A 71 6.16 23.85 -44.45
CA ALA A 71 7.11 22.90 -43.87
C ALA A 71 7.86 23.50 -42.68
N TYR A 72 8.27 24.77 -42.78
CA TYR A 72 8.88 25.55 -41.71
C TYR A 72 7.96 25.66 -40.49
N TYR A 73 6.68 26.01 -40.70
CA TYR A 73 5.72 26.09 -39.59
C TYR A 73 5.51 24.73 -38.94
N ARG A 74 5.26 23.67 -39.73
CA ARG A 74 5.05 22.31 -39.20
C ARG A 74 6.25 21.79 -38.41
N HIS A 75 7.48 22.13 -38.82
CA HIS A 75 8.70 21.72 -38.13
C HIS A 75 8.73 22.20 -36.67
N TYR A 76 8.31 23.44 -36.41
CA TYR A 76 8.28 24.02 -35.06
C TYR A 76 6.94 23.79 -34.33
N ASP A 77 5.84 23.61 -35.06
CA ASP A 77 4.54 23.33 -34.42
C ASP A 77 4.54 21.96 -33.73
N GLU A 78 5.26 20.95 -34.26
CA GLU A 78 5.37 19.63 -33.63
C GLU A 78 5.96 19.67 -32.19
N PRO A 79 7.14 20.29 -31.94
CA PRO A 79 7.66 20.42 -30.57
C PRO A 79 6.80 21.35 -29.69
N LEU A 80 6.17 22.38 -30.25
CA LEU A 80 5.25 23.25 -29.49
C LEU A 80 3.96 22.51 -29.08
N ASP A 81 3.44 21.63 -29.93
CA ASP A 81 2.32 20.75 -29.62
C ASP A 81 2.68 19.73 -28.53
N LYS A 82 3.94 19.26 -28.48
CA LYS A 82 4.44 18.40 -27.39
C LYS A 82 4.46 19.17 -26.06
N ILE A 83 4.84 20.45 -26.07
CA ILE A 83 4.76 21.32 -24.89
C ILE A 83 3.30 21.46 -24.44
N ASP A 84 2.38 21.75 -25.35
CA ASP A 84 0.96 21.83 -24.99
C ASP A 84 0.45 20.49 -24.42
N GLY A 85 0.86 19.37 -25.00
CA GLY A 85 0.58 18.02 -24.50
C GLY A 85 1.04 17.81 -23.05
N LEU A 86 2.27 18.24 -22.73
CA LEU A 86 2.83 18.21 -21.38
C LEU A 86 2.04 19.09 -20.40
N LEU A 87 1.59 20.26 -20.86
CA LEU A 87 0.91 21.26 -20.02
C LEU A 87 -0.59 21.02 -19.89
N ARG A 88 -1.21 20.11 -20.67
CA ARG A 88 -2.66 19.82 -20.61
C ARG A 88 -3.15 19.52 -19.21
N ARG A 89 -2.36 18.80 -18.42
CA ARG A 89 -2.57 18.60 -16.99
C ARG A 89 -1.28 18.99 -16.30
N SER A 90 -1.37 19.94 -15.37
CA SER A 90 -0.20 20.25 -14.55
C SER A 90 0.20 18.99 -13.79
N TRP A 91 1.46 18.59 -13.91
CA TRP A 91 1.95 17.38 -13.25
C TRP A 91 1.97 17.56 -11.72
N VAL A 92 2.06 18.82 -11.27
CA VAL A 92 1.82 19.28 -9.90
C VAL A 92 0.75 20.39 -9.93
N PRO A 93 -0.29 20.35 -9.06
CA PRO A 93 -1.31 21.40 -9.00
C PRO A 93 -0.71 22.81 -8.81
N GLU A 94 0.30 22.93 -7.96
CA GLU A 94 1.01 24.17 -7.63
C GLU A 94 1.75 24.77 -8.83
N ALA A 95 2.12 23.97 -9.82
CA ALA A 95 2.81 24.41 -11.03
C ALA A 95 1.86 24.98 -12.09
N GLY A 96 0.54 24.95 -11.86
CA GLY A 96 -0.48 25.46 -12.78
C GLY A 96 -0.22 26.87 -13.30
N PRO A 97 0.12 27.86 -12.43
CA PRO A 97 0.41 29.23 -12.89
C PRO A 97 1.64 29.31 -13.80
N ILE A 98 2.68 28.50 -13.55
CA ILE A 98 3.87 28.44 -14.40
C ILE A 98 3.51 27.82 -15.77
N ALA A 99 2.64 26.79 -15.78
CA ALA A 99 2.14 26.20 -17.02
C ALA A 99 1.39 27.22 -17.89
N ASP A 100 0.62 28.12 -17.28
CA ASP A 100 -0.10 29.17 -18.01
C ASP A 100 0.84 30.22 -18.62
N LEU A 101 1.94 30.56 -17.95
CA LEU A 101 2.99 31.41 -18.53
C LEU A 101 3.64 30.76 -19.76
N ILE A 102 3.95 29.45 -19.67
CA ILE A 102 4.51 28.73 -20.82
C ILE A 102 3.52 28.72 -21.99
N ARG A 103 2.23 28.50 -21.73
CA ARG A 103 1.19 28.53 -22.79
C ARG A 103 1.10 29.90 -23.48
N GLN A 104 1.19 30.99 -22.72
CA GLN A 104 1.20 32.34 -23.28
C GLN A 104 2.41 32.56 -24.19
N GLU A 105 3.58 32.08 -23.75
CA GLU A 105 4.81 32.20 -24.53
C GLU A 105 4.79 31.32 -25.80
N VAL A 106 4.26 30.10 -25.71
CA VAL A 106 4.03 29.23 -26.88
C VAL A 106 3.08 29.90 -27.88
N ALA A 107 2.00 30.54 -27.42
CA ALA A 107 1.09 31.28 -28.29
C ALA A 107 1.78 32.47 -28.98
N ARG A 108 2.63 33.21 -28.24
CA ARG A 108 3.45 34.31 -28.78
C ARG A 108 4.39 33.81 -29.88
N LEU A 109 5.10 32.70 -29.64
CA LEU A 109 5.99 32.10 -30.63
C LEU A 109 5.24 31.61 -31.87
N ARG A 110 4.08 30.97 -31.72
CA ARG A 110 3.24 30.58 -32.87
C ARG A 110 2.81 31.81 -33.69
N GLY A 111 2.52 32.94 -33.04
CA GLY A 111 2.26 34.22 -33.72
C GLY A 111 3.47 34.68 -34.55
N LEU A 112 4.65 34.72 -33.93
CA LEU A 112 5.89 35.13 -34.60
C LEU A 112 6.28 34.23 -35.78
N LEU A 113 6.13 32.91 -35.64
CA LEU A 113 6.42 31.95 -36.71
C LEU A 113 5.51 32.14 -37.93
N ARG A 114 4.27 32.61 -37.72
CA ARG A 114 3.33 32.93 -38.81
C ARG A 114 3.61 34.29 -39.44
N GLU A 115 4.00 35.27 -38.64
CA GLU A 115 4.30 36.62 -39.12
C GLU A 115 5.63 36.71 -39.88
N GLN A 116 6.64 35.93 -39.48
CA GLN A 116 8.00 36.00 -40.02
C GLN A 116 8.55 34.62 -40.41
N PRO A 117 8.01 33.98 -41.47
CA PRO A 117 8.44 32.65 -41.87
C PRO A 117 9.91 32.61 -42.31
N GLY A 118 10.63 31.58 -41.87
CA GLY A 118 12.04 31.36 -42.21
C GLY A 118 13.05 32.06 -41.29
N THR A 119 12.62 32.82 -40.29
CA THR A 119 13.50 33.48 -39.31
C THR A 119 13.55 32.62 -38.06
N HIS A 120 14.71 32.17 -37.58
CA HIS A 120 14.76 31.32 -36.38
C HIS A 120 14.49 32.18 -35.13
N PRO A 121 13.32 32.07 -34.45
CA PRO A 121 13.08 32.83 -33.24
C PRO A 121 14.00 32.32 -32.11
N SER A 122 14.27 33.14 -31.10
CA SER A 122 14.89 32.62 -29.88
C SER A 122 13.84 31.82 -29.11
N PHE A 123 14.22 30.59 -28.73
CA PHE A 123 13.44 29.70 -27.87
C PHE A 123 13.95 29.69 -26.42
N ASP A 124 14.92 30.56 -26.09
CA ASP A 124 15.62 30.54 -24.81
C ASP A 124 14.67 30.82 -23.63
N ASP A 125 13.67 31.68 -23.83
CA ASP A 125 12.72 32.03 -22.79
C ASP A 125 11.73 30.89 -22.49
N VAL A 126 11.26 30.17 -23.52
CA VAL A 126 10.47 28.95 -23.32
C VAL A 126 11.29 27.87 -22.64
N ASP A 127 12.55 27.69 -23.04
CA ASP A 127 13.44 26.69 -22.44
C ASP A 127 13.64 27.00 -20.95
N LYS A 128 13.94 28.25 -20.58
CA LYS A 128 14.01 28.68 -19.17
C LYS A 128 12.72 28.44 -18.41
N LEU A 129 11.57 28.80 -18.97
CA LEU A 129 10.27 28.58 -18.32
C LEU A 129 9.98 27.09 -18.13
N LEU A 130 10.33 26.24 -19.10
CA LEU A 130 10.22 24.78 -18.98
C LEU A 130 11.14 24.22 -17.88
N GLN A 131 12.37 24.73 -17.77
CA GLN A 131 13.28 24.35 -16.68
C GLN A 131 12.71 24.77 -15.31
N HIS A 132 12.15 25.98 -15.22
CA HIS A 132 11.51 26.45 -13.97
C HIS A 132 10.25 25.66 -13.61
N TYR A 133 9.48 25.24 -14.61
CA TYR A 133 8.32 24.38 -14.42
C TYR A 133 8.69 22.97 -13.94
N LEU A 134 9.86 22.47 -14.38
CA LEU A 134 10.39 21.16 -14.01
C LEU A 134 10.93 21.15 -12.58
N HIS A 135 11.73 22.15 -12.23
CA HIS A 135 12.35 22.28 -10.91
C HIS A 135 11.42 22.91 -9.86
N LEU A 136 10.26 23.43 -10.30
CA LEU A 136 9.28 24.11 -9.45
C LEU A 136 9.86 25.36 -8.78
N ASP A 137 10.80 26.04 -9.45
CA ASP A 137 11.63 27.13 -8.92
C ASP A 137 11.49 28.44 -9.72
N HIS A 138 10.26 28.91 -9.90
CA HIS A 138 10.04 30.17 -10.62
C HIS A 138 10.34 31.39 -9.71
N PRO A 139 11.04 32.43 -10.20
CA PRO A 139 11.42 33.59 -9.39
C PRO A 139 10.23 34.42 -8.90
N GLU A 140 9.17 34.52 -9.70
CA GLU A 140 7.96 35.30 -9.37
C GLU A 140 6.84 34.48 -8.73
N ILE A 141 6.83 33.15 -8.98
CA ILE A 141 5.79 32.24 -8.49
C ILE A 141 6.47 31.30 -7.51
N MET A 142 6.50 31.70 -6.24
CA MET A 142 7.08 30.86 -5.19
C MET A 142 6.10 29.75 -4.81
N ILE A 143 6.45 28.52 -5.17
CA ILE A 143 5.80 27.33 -4.66
C ILE A 143 6.35 27.08 -3.25
N ASN A 144 5.46 26.93 -2.27
CA ASN A 144 5.89 26.69 -0.89
C ASN A 144 6.60 25.32 -0.80
N PRO A 145 7.92 25.27 -0.52
CA PRO A 145 8.66 24.02 -0.44
C PRO A 145 8.16 23.11 0.68
N ASP A 146 7.54 23.67 1.72
CA ASP A 146 7.02 22.92 2.86
C ASP A 146 5.88 21.98 2.44
N VAL A 147 5.04 22.40 1.50
CA VAL A 147 3.92 21.58 0.99
C VAL A 147 4.45 20.36 0.25
N LEU A 148 5.49 20.52 -0.58
CA LEU A 148 6.10 19.41 -1.31
C LEU A 148 6.85 18.47 -0.36
N ASN A 149 7.56 19.02 0.63
CA ASN A 149 8.23 18.23 1.65
C ASN A 149 7.25 17.45 2.52
N GLU A 150 6.11 18.04 2.89
CA GLU A 150 5.04 17.36 3.59
C GLU A 150 4.46 16.21 2.76
N ARG A 151 4.19 16.44 1.47
CA ARG A 151 3.73 15.36 0.57
C ARG A 151 4.73 14.23 0.43
N ARG A 152 6.03 14.53 0.31
CA ARG A 152 7.09 13.51 0.29
C ARG A 152 7.14 12.74 1.59
N ARG A 153 6.99 13.41 2.73
CA ARG A 153 6.91 12.77 4.03
C ARG A 153 5.70 11.86 4.14
N LEU A 154 4.52 12.32 3.73
CA LEU A 154 3.29 11.50 3.70
C LEU A 154 3.43 10.31 2.75
N LEU A 155 4.08 10.48 1.60
CA LEU A 155 4.37 9.38 0.68
C LEU A 155 5.25 8.30 1.33
N MET A 156 6.31 8.70 2.04
CA MET A 156 7.18 7.76 2.76
C MET A 156 6.49 7.12 3.96
N ASP A 157 5.80 7.90 4.76
CA ASP A 157 5.23 7.48 6.04
C ASP A 157 3.95 6.66 5.88
N VAL A 158 3.10 7.03 4.92
CA VAL A 158 1.84 6.33 4.64
C VAL A 158 2.09 5.25 3.59
N ALA A 159 2.36 5.63 2.34
CA ALA A 159 2.51 4.64 1.25
C ALA A 159 3.72 3.72 1.41
N GLY A 160 4.78 4.18 2.09
CA GLY A 160 5.96 3.38 2.40
C GLY A 160 5.80 2.42 3.59
N TYR A 161 4.79 2.60 4.45
CA TYR A 161 4.60 1.74 5.63
C TYR A 161 4.48 0.25 5.29
N PRO A 162 3.68 -0.20 4.30
CA PRO A 162 3.64 -1.61 3.92
C PRO A 162 4.99 -2.18 3.51
N LEU A 163 5.83 -1.38 2.84
CA LEU A 163 7.18 -1.78 2.44
C LEU A 163 8.13 -1.85 3.64
N GLN A 164 8.00 -0.92 4.58
CA GLN A 164 8.73 -0.95 5.84
C GLN A 164 8.44 -2.24 6.61
N VAL A 165 7.17 -2.64 6.71
CA VAL A 165 6.81 -3.89 7.39
C VAL A 165 7.35 -5.11 6.64
N GLN A 166 7.28 -5.14 5.31
CA GLN A 166 7.88 -6.23 4.53
C GLN A 166 9.39 -6.33 4.72
N ASN A 167 10.09 -5.20 4.84
CA ASN A 167 11.53 -5.18 5.09
C ASN A 167 11.85 -5.60 6.53
N ALA A 168 11.06 -5.17 7.52
CA ALA A 168 11.19 -5.61 8.91
C ALA A 168 10.95 -7.13 9.04
N LEU A 169 10.01 -7.71 8.28
CA LEU A 169 9.77 -9.16 8.30
C LEU A 169 10.91 -9.99 7.70
N LYS A 170 11.74 -9.41 6.83
CA LYS A 170 12.92 -10.07 6.26
C LYS A 170 14.10 -10.07 7.23
N ASP A 171 14.16 -9.10 8.14
CA ASP A 171 15.26 -8.93 9.08
C ASP A 171 14.82 -9.29 10.52
N PRO A 172 15.24 -10.44 11.06
CA PRO A 172 14.79 -10.92 12.37
C PRO A 172 15.22 -10.05 13.55
N TYR A 173 16.16 -9.11 13.38
CA TYR A 173 16.65 -8.21 14.43
C TYR A 173 16.08 -6.80 14.35
N ASN A 174 15.14 -6.55 13.44
CA ASN A 174 14.59 -5.23 13.23
C ASN A 174 13.39 -4.98 14.15
N ASP A 175 13.62 -4.25 15.25
CA ASP A 175 12.59 -3.87 16.23
C ASP A 175 11.75 -2.64 15.82
N SER A 176 11.89 -2.14 14.58
CA SER A 176 11.14 -0.95 14.13
C SER A 176 9.65 -1.18 13.98
N VAL A 177 9.20 -2.43 13.82
CA VAL A 177 7.79 -2.79 13.66
C VAL A 177 7.42 -3.84 14.72
N PRO A 178 6.33 -3.63 15.47
CA PRO A 178 5.85 -4.63 16.42
C PRO A 178 5.46 -5.94 15.70
N PRO A 179 5.51 -7.09 16.40
CA PRO A 179 5.21 -8.38 15.78
C PRO A 179 3.76 -8.41 15.26
N LEU A 180 3.55 -8.98 14.06
CA LEU A 180 2.26 -8.98 13.37
C LEU A 180 1.07 -9.53 14.18
N SER A 181 1.34 -10.39 15.16
CA SER A 181 0.31 -10.99 16.02
C SER A 181 -0.07 -10.12 17.23
N SER A 182 0.61 -8.99 17.45
CA SER A 182 0.37 -8.10 18.58
C SER A 182 -0.76 -7.10 18.33
N SER A 183 -1.37 -6.60 19.41
CA SER A 183 -2.37 -5.53 19.33
C SER A 183 -1.75 -4.20 18.90
N SER A 184 -0.50 -3.91 19.29
CA SER A 184 0.20 -2.69 18.89
C SER A 184 0.39 -2.59 17.39
N PHE A 185 0.69 -3.71 16.71
CA PHE A 185 0.73 -3.74 15.24
C PHE A 185 -0.62 -3.41 14.62
N ARG A 186 -1.72 -3.97 15.15
CA ARG A 186 -3.07 -3.70 14.64
C ARG A 186 -3.42 -2.22 14.77
N ASP A 187 -3.14 -1.62 15.93
CA ASP A 187 -3.49 -0.22 16.18
C ASP A 187 -2.66 0.71 15.26
N GLN A 188 -1.37 0.41 15.04
CA GLN A 188 -0.53 1.11 14.06
C GLN A 188 -1.02 0.95 12.62
N LEU A 189 -1.39 -0.28 12.22
CA LEU A 189 -1.91 -0.55 10.88
C LEU A 189 -3.22 0.22 10.65
N HIS A 190 -4.11 0.21 11.63
CA HIS A 190 -5.38 0.92 11.59
C HIS A 190 -5.18 2.43 11.44
N GLU A 191 -4.26 3.01 12.22
CA GLU A 191 -3.90 4.43 12.12
C GLU A 191 -3.39 4.79 10.72
N LYS A 192 -2.46 4.00 10.16
CA LYS A 192 -1.90 4.23 8.83
C LYS A 192 -2.93 4.04 7.72
N MET A 193 -3.83 3.07 7.86
CA MET A 193 -4.95 2.87 6.93
C MET A 193 -5.93 4.05 6.97
N ALA A 194 -6.24 4.58 8.15
CA ALA A 194 -7.09 5.76 8.29
C ALA A 194 -6.44 7.01 7.68
N GLN A 195 -5.13 7.21 7.90
CA GLN A 195 -4.36 8.29 7.26
C GLN A 195 -4.36 8.16 5.73
N TYR A 196 -4.20 6.95 5.20
CA TYR A 196 -4.29 6.69 3.76
C TYR A 196 -5.69 6.99 3.22
N LEU A 197 -6.76 6.55 3.90
CA LEU A 197 -8.14 6.86 3.50
C LEU A 197 -8.42 8.37 3.48
N ALA A 198 -7.90 9.11 4.45
CA ALA A 198 -8.04 10.57 4.52
C ALA A 198 -7.23 11.30 3.43
N THR A 199 -6.17 10.69 2.90
CA THR A 199 -5.27 11.32 1.94
C THR A 199 -5.60 10.91 0.50
N HIS A 200 -6.63 11.53 -0.07
CA HIS A 200 -7.16 11.19 -1.40
C HIS A 200 -6.13 11.17 -2.53
N TRP A 201 -5.10 12.02 -2.45
CA TRP A 201 -4.14 12.10 -3.54
C TRP A 201 -3.16 10.93 -3.60
N LEU A 202 -3.03 10.16 -2.52
CA LEU A 202 -2.22 8.94 -2.44
C LEU A 202 -2.96 7.70 -2.98
N HIS A 203 -4.27 7.79 -3.23
CA HIS A 203 -5.08 6.63 -3.57
C HIS A 203 -4.61 6.01 -4.90
N SER A 204 -4.14 4.77 -4.82
CA SER A 204 -3.68 3.97 -5.96
C SER A 204 -3.98 2.49 -5.72
N LYS A 205 -4.36 1.77 -6.78
CA LYS A 205 -4.66 0.33 -6.73
C LYS A 205 -3.48 -0.46 -6.16
N VAL A 206 -2.25 -0.06 -6.47
CA VAL A 206 -1.02 -0.71 -5.97
C VAL A 206 -0.88 -0.55 -4.45
N ILE A 207 -1.01 0.67 -3.93
CA ILE A 207 -0.85 0.96 -2.50
C ILE A 207 -1.98 0.31 -1.70
N THR A 208 -3.22 0.42 -2.19
CA THR A 208 -4.38 -0.25 -1.59
C THR A 208 -4.17 -1.77 -1.53
N HIS A 209 -3.63 -2.38 -2.59
CA HIS A 209 -3.29 -3.80 -2.59
C HIS A 209 -2.24 -4.17 -1.54
N TRP A 210 -1.19 -3.35 -1.35
CA TRP A 210 -0.18 -3.59 -0.31
C TRP A 210 -0.77 -3.53 1.09
N TYR A 211 -1.61 -2.54 1.40
CA TYR A 211 -2.27 -2.43 2.69
C TYR A 211 -3.18 -3.62 2.99
N ILE A 212 -3.96 -4.07 2.00
CA ILE A 212 -4.86 -5.22 2.16
C ILE A 212 -4.07 -6.52 2.35
N SER A 213 -2.99 -6.69 1.58
CA SER A 213 -2.09 -7.84 1.76
C SER A 213 -1.49 -7.86 3.17
N LEU A 214 -1.11 -6.69 3.69
CA LEU A 214 -0.58 -6.55 5.04
C LEU A 214 -1.63 -6.85 6.13
N ALA A 215 -2.88 -6.40 5.94
CA ALA A 215 -3.98 -6.74 6.85
C ALA A 215 -4.26 -8.25 6.87
N LEU A 216 -4.23 -8.91 5.71
CA LEU A 216 -4.33 -10.36 5.59
C LEU A 216 -3.19 -11.07 6.33
N ASP A 217 -1.97 -10.57 6.22
CA ASP A 217 -0.79 -11.14 6.91
C ASP A 217 -0.88 -10.98 8.43
N GLY A 218 -1.30 -9.81 8.92
CA GLY A 218 -1.54 -9.56 10.34
C GLY A 218 -2.63 -10.47 10.90
N ALA A 219 -3.78 -10.54 10.22
CA ALA A 219 -4.89 -11.38 10.63
C ALA A 219 -4.54 -12.88 10.60
N LEU A 220 -3.76 -13.34 9.61
CA LEU A 220 -3.28 -14.71 9.52
C LEU A 220 -2.28 -15.04 10.64
N ALA A 221 -1.38 -14.12 10.97
CA ALA A 221 -0.43 -14.29 12.07
C ALA A 221 -1.16 -14.41 13.42
N ARG A 222 -2.18 -13.59 13.66
CA ARG A 222 -3.03 -13.66 14.86
C ARG A 222 -3.81 -14.96 14.92
N LYS A 223 -4.46 -15.37 13.82
CA LYS A 223 -5.21 -16.63 13.76
C LYS A 223 -4.34 -17.86 13.99
N LYS A 224 -3.07 -17.84 13.53
CA LYS A 224 -2.08 -18.88 13.86
C LYS A 224 -1.72 -18.89 15.34
N ARG A 225 -1.50 -17.71 15.94
CA ARG A 225 -1.24 -17.58 17.38
C ARG A 225 -2.42 -18.11 18.21
N ASP A 226 -3.63 -17.79 17.80
CA ASP A 226 -4.86 -18.24 18.46
C ASP A 226 -5.06 -19.76 18.33
N ALA A 227 -4.62 -20.37 17.23
CA ALA A 227 -4.62 -21.82 17.07
C ALA A 227 -3.54 -22.53 17.92
N THR A 228 -2.53 -21.81 18.40
CA THR A 228 -1.48 -22.34 19.29
C THR A 228 -1.70 -22.02 20.77
N ASP A 229 -2.63 -21.12 21.09
CA ASP A 229 -2.90 -20.68 22.45
C ASP A 229 -3.97 -21.58 23.10
N ASP A 230 -3.51 -22.65 23.75
CA ASP A 230 -4.38 -23.62 24.44
C ASP A 230 -5.24 -22.97 25.54
N THR A 231 -4.78 -21.86 26.15
CA THR A 231 -5.52 -21.15 27.19
C THR A 231 -6.76 -20.45 26.63
N ARG A 232 -6.64 -19.86 25.44
CA ARG A 232 -7.75 -19.25 24.71
C ARG A 232 -8.72 -20.31 24.20
N ILE A 233 -8.23 -21.44 23.71
CA ILE A 233 -9.09 -22.54 23.27
C ILE A 233 -9.90 -23.10 24.46
N ALA A 234 -9.25 -23.24 25.62
CA ALA A 234 -9.88 -23.71 26.84
C ALA A 234 -10.94 -22.72 27.38
N SER A 235 -10.71 -21.41 27.31
CA SER A 235 -11.70 -20.41 27.73
C SER A 235 -12.94 -20.36 26.84
N MET A 236 -12.81 -20.78 25.57
CA MET A 236 -13.94 -20.92 24.65
C MET A 236 -14.79 -22.19 24.90
N MET A 237 -14.41 -23.08 25.81
CA MET A 237 -15.16 -24.32 26.10
C MET A 237 -16.30 -24.07 27.10
N LYS A 238 -17.54 -24.32 26.66
CA LYS A 238 -18.76 -24.11 27.48
C LYS A 238 -18.94 -25.14 28.60
N ARG A 239 -18.33 -26.33 28.48
CA ARG A 239 -18.42 -27.41 29.48
C ARG A 239 -17.02 -27.93 29.73
N ARG A 240 -16.49 -27.62 30.90
CA ARG A 240 -15.22 -28.15 31.39
C ARG A 240 -15.48 -29.08 32.57
N TRP A 241 -14.63 -30.08 32.74
CA TRP A 241 -14.59 -30.94 33.91
C TRP A 241 -14.34 -30.05 35.14
N PRO A 242 -15.05 -30.27 36.25
CA PRO A 242 -14.84 -29.48 37.46
C PRO A 242 -13.46 -29.77 38.05
N SER A 243 -12.46 -29.01 37.63
CA SER A 243 -11.10 -29.00 38.17
C SER A 243 -10.77 -27.62 38.75
N LEU A 244 -9.76 -27.56 39.62
CA LEU A 244 -9.38 -26.31 40.30
C LEU A 244 -8.92 -25.23 39.30
N SER A 245 -8.37 -25.59 38.14
CA SER A 245 -8.00 -24.63 37.09
C SER A 245 -9.19 -23.88 36.47
N VAL A 246 -10.41 -24.40 36.60
CA VAL A 246 -11.63 -23.71 36.19
C VAL A 246 -12.03 -22.64 37.22
N MET A 247 -11.76 -22.88 38.50
CA MET A 247 -12.06 -21.94 39.58
C MET A 247 -10.95 -20.91 39.82
N VAL A 248 -9.69 -21.26 39.56
CA VAL A 248 -8.52 -20.38 39.69
C VAL A 248 -7.67 -20.45 38.42
N PRO A 249 -8.04 -19.70 37.36
CA PRO A 249 -7.40 -19.80 36.04
C PRO A 249 -5.96 -19.24 35.99
N GLN A 250 -5.53 -18.48 36.99
CA GLN A 250 -4.19 -17.84 37.02
C GLN A 250 -3.10 -18.74 37.62
N PHE A 251 -3.45 -19.90 38.17
CA PHE A 251 -2.50 -20.77 38.85
C PHE A 251 -2.21 -22.01 38.00
N GLU A 252 -1.08 -22.01 37.27
CA GLU A 252 -0.71 -23.07 36.31
C GLU A 252 -0.63 -24.47 36.93
N GLN A 253 -0.32 -24.55 38.23
CA GLN A 253 -0.22 -25.81 38.99
C GLN A 253 -1.53 -26.20 39.69
N ALA A 254 -2.64 -25.50 39.44
CA ALA A 254 -3.93 -25.70 40.12
C ALA A 254 -4.43 -27.13 40.02
N ASP A 255 -4.38 -27.70 38.81
CA ASP A 255 -4.86 -29.06 38.59
C ASP A 255 -3.94 -30.09 39.27
N GLN A 256 -2.62 -29.87 39.28
CA GLN A 256 -1.68 -30.78 39.96
C GLN A 256 -1.91 -30.81 41.47
N ILE A 257 -2.09 -29.64 42.10
CA ILE A 257 -2.39 -29.55 43.54
C ILE A 257 -3.76 -30.15 43.84
N TRP A 258 -4.76 -29.89 43.01
CA TRP A 258 -6.10 -30.44 43.17
C TRP A 258 -6.13 -31.96 43.18
N TYR A 259 -5.50 -32.59 42.19
CA TYR A 259 -5.44 -34.04 42.10
C TYR A 259 -4.59 -34.65 43.22
N LEU A 260 -3.50 -33.99 43.64
CA LEU A 260 -2.67 -34.44 44.76
C LEU A 260 -3.42 -34.38 46.10
N LEU A 261 -4.22 -33.32 46.31
CA LEU A 261 -5.04 -33.19 47.52
C LEU A 261 -6.14 -34.25 47.55
N MET A 262 -6.82 -34.48 46.42
CA MET A 262 -7.87 -35.50 46.31
C MET A 262 -7.32 -36.93 46.50
N THR A 263 -6.13 -37.24 45.99
CA THR A 263 -5.48 -38.53 46.22
C THR A 263 -5.03 -38.71 47.67
N LEU A 264 -4.50 -37.66 48.30
CA LEU A 264 -4.10 -37.69 49.71
C LEU A 264 -5.31 -37.89 50.63
N ILE A 265 -6.43 -37.22 50.36
CA ILE A 265 -7.70 -37.44 51.09
C ILE A 265 -8.22 -38.86 50.87
N ALA A 266 -8.13 -39.40 49.64
CA ALA A 266 -8.53 -40.78 49.37
C ALA A 266 -7.69 -41.79 50.17
N ILE A 267 -6.36 -41.60 50.21
CA ILE A 267 -5.44 -42.43 50.99
C ILE A 267 -5.74 -42.33 52.49
N ALA A 268 -5.89 -41.10 53.01
CA ALA A 268 -6.23 -40.88 54.42
C ALA A 268 -7.57 -41.55 54.78
N SER A 269 -8.58 -41.44 53.91
CA SER A 269 -9.89 -42.06 54.11
C SER A 269 -9.84 -43.59 54.14
N LEU A 270 -8.91 -44.22 53.41
CA LEU A 270 -8.65 -45.66 53.50
C LEU A 270 -8.06 -46.05 54.85
N PHE A 271 -7.13 -45.24 55.39
CA PHE A 271 -6.54 -45.48 56.72
C PHE A 271 -7.54 -45.30 57.88
N PHE A 272 -8.50 -44.39 57.74
CA PHE A 272 -9.54 -44.15 58.75
C PHE A 272 -10.82 -45.00 58.54
N GLU A 273 -10.78 -46.02 57.69
CA GLU A 273 -11.89 -46.94 57.40
C GLU A 273 -13.18 -46.24 56.88
N LEU A 274 -13.04 -45.06 56.27
CA LEU A 274 -14.13 -44.31 55.63
C LEU A 274 -14.36 -44.81 54.20
N TRP A 275 -14.73 -46.09 54.07
CA TRP A 275 -14.82 -46.82 52.80
C TRP A 275 -15.70 -46.14 51.73
N TRP A 276 -16.82 -45.54 52.13
CA TRP A 276 -17.71 -44.83 51.20
C TRP A 276 -17.06 -43.58 50.59
N VAL A 277 -16.32 -42.82 51.40
CA VAL A 277 -15.62 -41.61 50.94
C VAL A 277 -14.45 -41.99 50.04
N ALA A 278 -13.68 -43.00 50.43
CA ALA A 278 -12.58 -43.52 49.62
C ALA A 278 -13.06 -44.07 48.27
N GLY A 279 -14.11 -44.89 48.26
CA GLY A 279 -14.71 -45.44 47.05
C GLY A 279 -15.25 -44.35 46.12
N GLY A 280 -15.96 -43.36 46.67
CA GLY A 280 -16.46 -42.20 45.91
C GLY A 280 -15.35 -41.37 45.28
N LEU A 281 -14.26 -41.10 46.02
CA LEU A 281 -13.11 -40.35 45.53
C LEU A 281 -12.34 -41.10 44.44
N ILE A 282 -12.11 -42.40 44.62
CA ILE A 282 -11.44 -43.23 43.60
C ILE A 282 -12.27 -43.27 42.32
N PHE A 283 -13.59 -43.44 42.44
CA PHE A 283 -14.50 -43.42 41.29
C PHE A 283 -14.50 -42.04 40.60
N TRP A 284 -14.51 -40.95 41.36
CA TRP A 284 -14.40 -39.59 40.82
C TRP A 284 -13.08 -39.35 40.09
N LEU A 285 -11.95 -39.80 40.67
CA LEU A 285 -10.63 -39.71 40.04
C LEU A 285 -10.58 -40.52 38.74
N TYR A 286 -11.17 -41.72 38.71
CA TYR A 286 -11.27 -42.53 37.49
C TYR A 286 -12.10 -41.83 36.41
N LEU A 287 -13.25 -41.26 36.77
CA LEU A 287 -14.06 -40.45 35.85
C LEU A 287 -13.31 -39.20 35.37
N SER A 288 -12.47 -38.59 36.21
CA SER A 288 -11.71 -37.39 35.86
C SER A 288 -10.67 -37.66 34.76
N VAL A 289 -10.05 -38.85 34.74
CA VAL A 289 -9.15 -39.26 33.65
C VAL A 289 -9.91 -39.35 32.32
N GLY A 290 -11.10 -39.95 32.34
CA GLY A 290 -11.97 -40.02 31.16
C GLY A 290 -12.48 -38.65 30.71
N GLY A 291 -12.80 -37.76 31.65
CA GLY A 291 -13.17 -36.37 31.40
C GLY A 291 -12.05 -35.61 30.69
N HIS A 292 -10.84 -35.63 31.25
CA HIS A 292 -9.65 -34.97 30.67
C HIS A 292 -9.29 -35.49 29.28
N GLN A 293 -9.43 -36.80 29.03
CA GLN A 293 -9.20 -37.35 27.69
C GLN A 293 -10.22 -36.85 26.67
N ARG A 294 -11.49 -36.67 27.06
CA ARG A 294 -12.51 -36.08 26.20
C ARG A 294 -12.24 -34.61 25.94
N GLU A 295 -11.89 -33.86 26.98
CA GLU A 295 -11.52 -32.45 26.84
C GLU A 295 -10.33 -32.26 25.92
N ARG A 296 -9.26 -33.05 26.08
CA ARG A 296 -8.10 -33.01 25.18
C ARG A 296 -8.49 -33.29 23.74
N LYS A 297 -9.34 -34.30 23.49
CA LYS A 297 -9.85 -34.59 22.14
C LYS A 297 -10.67 -33.43 21.58
N GLU A 298 -11.48 -32.77 22.40
CA GLU A 298 -12.25 -31.59 21.98
C GLU A 298 -11.35 -30.38 21.71
N ILE A 299 -10.33 -30.15 22.52
CA ILE A 299 -9.30 -29.11 22.31
C ILE A 299 -8.54 -29.38 21.02
N GLU A 300 -8.08 -30.61 20.79
CA GLU A 300 -7.41 -31.02 19.55
C GLU A 300 -8.32 -30.86 18.33
N ALA A 301 -9.60 -31.24 18.43
CA ALA A 301 -10.57 -31.05 17.36
C ALA A 301 -10.77 -29.56 17.04
N ARG A 302 -10.90 -28.71 18.06
CA ARG A 302 -11.01 -27.24 17.89
C ARG A 302 -9.75 -26.62 17.33
N ARG A 303 -8.57 -27.06 17.79
CA ARG A 303 -7.27 -26.65 17.26
C ARG A 303 -7.16 -27.00 15.77
N ASN A 304 -7.58 -28.19 15.37
CA ASN A 304 -7.61 -28.62 13.98
C ASN A 304 -8.58 -27.77 13.14
N GLN A 305 -9.76 -27.43 13.68
CA GLN A 305 -10.71 -26.52 13.03
C GLN A 305 -10.11 -25.12 12.84
N LEU A 306 -9.47 -24.55 13.86
CA LEU A 306 -8.80 -23.24 13.78
C LEU A 306 -7.64 -23.28 12.77
N ALA A 307 -6.84 -24.35 12.77
CA ALA A 307 -5.75 -24.55 11.82
C ALA A 307 -6.27 -24.67 10.36
N ALA A 308 -7.37 -25.38 10.13
CA ALA A 308 -8.02 -25.47 8.81
C ALA A 308 -8.60 -24.10 8.36
N ARG A 309 -9.12 -23.32 9.29
CA ARG A 309 -9.56 -21.93 9.02
C ARG A 309 -8.38 -20.98 8.76
N ALA A 310 -7.21 -21.24 9.34
CA ALA A 310 -5.99 -20.49 9.04
C ALA A 310 -5.39 -20.88 7.68
N SER A 311 -5.47 -22.17 7.29
CA SER A 311 -4.97 -22.63 6.00
C SER A 311 -5.83 -22.13 4.82
N SER A 312 -7.16 -22.12 4.97
CA SER A 312 -8.06 -21.51 3.99
C SER A 312 -7.79 -20.00 3.82
N MET A 313 -7.59 -19.29 4.93
CA MET A 313 -7.21 -17.87 4.90
C MET A 313 -5.83 -17.64 4.26
N LYS A 314 -4.87 -18.54 4.48
CA LYS A 314 -3.57 -18.50 3.79
C LYS A 314 -3.77 -18.65 2.28
N MET A 315 -4.63 -19.58 1.86
CA MET A 315 -4.90 -19.80 0.44
C MET A 315 -5.53 -18.58 -0.23
N THR A 316 -6.48 -17.90 0.43
CA THR A 316 -7.06 -16.66 -0.09
C THR A 316 -6.04 -15.53 -0.14
N ARG A 317 -5.19 -15.41 0.88
CA ARG A 317 -4.08 -14.45 0.90
C ARG A 317 -3.10 -14.69 -0.25
N ASP A 318 -2.67 -15.93 -0.44
CA ASP A 318 -1.71 -16.26 -1.49
C ASP A 318 -2.33 -16.01 -2.88
N ARG A 319 -3.59 -16.38 -3.11
CA ARG A 319 -4.30 -16.05 -4.36
C ARG A 319 -4.43 -14.55 -4.61
N PHE A 320 -4.70 -13.77 -3.56
CA PHE A 320 -4.76 -12.32 -3.64
C PHE A 320 -3.39 -11.73 -3.98
N ALA A 321 -2.32 -12.13 -3.30
CA ALA A 321 -0.96 -11.66 -3.58
C ALA A 321 -0.48 -11.96 -5.01
N HIS A 322 -0.99 -13.03 -5.64
CA HIS A 322 -0.74 -13.37 -7.04
C HIS A 322 -1.73 -12.70 -8.03
N ASN A 323 -2.52 -11.71 -7.58
CA ASN A 323 -3.54 -11.01 -8.36
C ASN A 323 -4.61 -11.92 -9.00
N GLN A 324 -4.86 -13.11 -8.45
CA GLN A 324 -5.88 -14.03 -8.95
C GLN A 324 -7.29 -13.67 -8.47
N ILE A 325 -7.39 -12.82 -7.44
CA ILE A 325 -8.64 -12.38 -6.82
C ILE A 325 -8.69 -10.86 -6.88
N SER A 326 -9.80 -10.31 -7.38
CA SER A 326 -10.05 -8.87 -7.36
C SER A 326 -10.44 -8.38 -5.96
N LEU A 327 -10.25 -7.08 -5.70
CA LEU A 327 -10.59 -6.44 -4.41
C LEU A 327 -12.05 -6.67 -4.00
N GLU A 328 -12.97 -6.61 -4.95
CA GLU A 328 -14.40 -6.86 -4.72
C GLU A 328 -14.66 -8.29 -4.25
N ARG A 329 -14.12 -9.28 -4.97
CA ARG A 329 -14.30 -10.70 -4.61
C ARG A 329 -13.67 -11.01 -3.26
N LEU A 330 -12.55 -10.36 -2.95
CA LEU A 330 -11.91 -10.48 -1.65
C LEU A 330 -12.84 -9.99 -0.53
N SER A 331 -13.53 -8.86 -0.71
CA SER A 331 -14.46 -8.34 0.32
C SER A 331 -15.55 -9.35 0.74
N PHE A 332 -16.13 -10.06 -0.23
CA PHE A 332 -17.12 -11.12 0.05
C PHE A 332 -16.49 -12.32 0.75
N GLN A 333 -15.30 -12.75 0.31
CA GLN A 333 -14.59 -13.87 0.94
C GLN A 333 -14.13 -13.55 2.37
N LEU A 334 -13.73 -12.31 2.65
CA LEU A 334 -13.33 -11.88 3.99
C LEU A 334 -14.49 -11.92 4.97
N ARG A 335 -15.68 -11.49 4.56
CA ARG A 335 -16.90 -11.60 5.39
C ARG A 335 -17.26 -13.04 5.73
N GLN A 336 -16.96 -14.00 4.85
CA GLN A 336 -17.16 -15.42 5.11
C GLN A 336 -16.05 -16.02 5.99
N LEU A 337 -14.83 -15.51 5.90
CA LEU A 337 -13.69 -15.99 6.68
C LEU A 337 -13.64 -15.42 8.11
N ASP A 338 -14.30 -14.28 8.33
CA ASP A 338 -14.41 -13.56 9.60
C ASP A 338 -15.87 -13.33 10.01
N GLU A 339 -16.58 -14.44 10.27
CA GLU A 339 -18.01 -14.43 10.66
C GLU A 339 -18.29 -13.66 11.97
N GLN A 340 -17.27 -13.40 12.79
CA GLN A 340 -17.39 -12.75 14.10
C GLN A 340 -16.83 -11.32 14.12
N GLY A 341 -16.23 -10.85 13.01
CA GLY A 341 -15.59 -9.52 12.95
C GLY A 341 -14.42 -9.36 13.92
N GLU A 342 -13.70 -10.45 14.23
CA GLU A 342 -12.62 -10.42 15.21
C GLU A 342 -11.28 -9.98 14.61
N TYR A 343 -11.11 -10.10 13.29
CA TYR A 343 -9.81 -10.02 12.62
C TYR A 343 -9.71 -8.87 11.61
N PHE A 344 -10.83 -8.41 11.04
CA PHE A 344 -10.86 -7.29 10.10
C PHE A 344 -11.71 -6.14 10.62
N ASP A 345 -11.14 -4.94 10.61
CA ASP A 345 -11.83 -3.71 10.97
C ASP A 345 -12.60 -3.12 9.77
N ASP A 346 -13.55 -2.23 10.05
CA ASP A 346 -14.33 -1.50 9.03
C ASP A 346 -13.45 -0.69 8.06
N THR A 347 -12.28 -0.24 8.50
CA THR A 347 -11.29 0.46 7.67
C THR A 347 -10.76 -0.41 6.53
N VAL A 348 -10.59 -1.72 6.75
CA VAL A 348 -10.19 -2.68 5.70
C VAL A 348 -11.28 -2.80 4.65
N PHE A 349 -12.55 -2.83 5.07
CA PHE A 349 -13.68 -2.86 4.14
C PHE A 349 -13.85 -1.54 3.37
N ALA A 350 -13.58 -0.40 4.00
CA ALA A 350 -13.55 0.89 3.32
C ALA A 350 -12.46 0.94 2.24
N LEU A 351 -11.26 0.41 2.51
CA LEU A 351 -10.17 0.30 1.53
C LEU A 351 -10.52 -0.59 0.34
N LEU A 352 -11.21 -1.71 0.58
CA LEU A 352 -11.71 -2.60 -0.47
C LEU A 352 -12.78 -1.92 -1.35
N GLY A 353 -13.44 -0.89 -0.83
CA GLY A 353 -14.43 -0.07 -1.51
C GLY A 353 -13.85 1.01 -2.44
N LEU A 354 -12.63 1.48 -2.19
CA LEU A 354 -12.06 2.67 -2.86
C LEU A 354 -12.04 2.58 -4.39
N HIS A 355 -11.69 1.42 -4.94
CA HIS A 355 -11.45 1.25 -6.38
C HIS A 355 -12.54 0.44 -7.10
N GLN A 356 -13.71 0.22 -6.47
CA GLN A 356 -14.79 -0.60 -7.05
C GLN A 356 -15.50 0.06 -8.24
N HIS A 357 -15.33 1.37 -8.44
CA HIS A 357 -16.05 2.14 -9.46
C HIS A 357 -15.11 2.78 -10.51
N GLU A 358 -13.83 2.43 -10.53
CA GLU A 358 -12.84 2.94 -11.48
C GLU A 358 -12.65 2.00 -12.70
N ALA A 359 -13.74 1.44 -13.22
CA ALA A 359 -13.74 0.53 -14.38
C ALA A 359 -14.10 1.24 -15.68
#